data_AF-A0A812SRI5-F1
#
_entry.id   AF-A0A812SRI5-F1
#
_cell.length_a   1.000
_cell.length_b   1.000
_cell.length_c   1.000
_cell.angle_alpha   90.00
_cell.angle_beta   90.00
_cell.angle_gamma   90.00
#
_symmetry.space_group_name_H-M   'P 1'
#
loop_
_entity.id
_entity.type
_entity.pdbx_description
1 polymer ?
#
loop_
_entity_poly.entity_id
_entity_poly.type
_entity_poly.pdbx_seq_one_letter_code
_entity_poly.pdbx_strand_id
1 'polypeptide(L)'
;VYVPFDFGQPPPRPLKYYRDHKISKRLSVSLRHDKGDFNLDFRRNMAAPLSQLLAHRIMTEVQVSQEEVIAVVYHSEKQRFRLLWEGGPDGELLIGAVQGHSVVVDNASVHSRVDQDK
;
A
#
# COMPACT_ATOMS: atom_id res chain seq x y z
N VAL A 1 0.70 -6.86 15.97
CA VAL A 1 1.66 -7.66 15.15
C VAL A 1 1.37 -7.38 13.70
N TYR A 2 2.39 -7.24 12.86
CA TYR A 2 2.22 -7.06 11.42
C TYR A 2 2.70 -8.29 10.68
N VAL A 3 1.85 -8.87 9.83
CA VAL A 3 2.17 -10.08 9.05
C VAL A 3 2.02 -9.75 7.56
N PRO A 4 2.95 -10.17 6.69
CA PRO A 4 2.75 -10.05 5.25
C PRO A 4 1.43 -10.69 4.80
N PHE A 5 0.73 -10.04 3.87
CA PHE A 5 -0.43 -10.64 3.24
C PHE A 5 0.02 -11.85 2.41
N ASP A 6 -0.54 -13.02 2.71
CA ASP A 6 -0.40 -14.20 1.87
C ASP A 6 -1.44 -14.13 0.75
N PHE A 7 -0.96 -14.12 -0.50
CA PHE A 7 -1.84 -14.09 -1.66
C PHE A 7 -2.57 -15.42 -1.89
N GLY A 8 -2.13 -16.50 -1.25
CA GLY A 8 -2.69 -17.83 -1.38
C GLY A 8 -2.62 -18.38 -2.80
N GLN A 9 -3.24 -19.54 -2.99
CA GLN A 9 -3.60 -20.06 -4.31
C GLN A 9 -5.12 -20.28 -4.36
N PRO A 10 -5.78 -20.01 -5.50
CA PRO A 10 -5.24 -19.51 -6.78
C PRO A 10 -4.84 -18.03 -6.71
N PRO A 11 -4.01 -17.54 -7.66
CA PRO A 11 -3.68 -16.13 -7.74
C PRO A 11 -4.96 -15.29 -7.90
N PRO A 12 -4.93 -14.01 -7.47
CA PRO A 12 -6.04 -13.09 -7.66
C PRO A 12 -6.50 -13.03 -9.12
N ARG A 13 -7.70 -12.48 -9.34
CA ARG A 13 -8.26 -12.32 -10.69
C ARG A 13 -7.23 -11.76 -11.69
N PRO A 14 -7.29 -12.17 -12.97
CA PRO A 14 -6.39 -11.63 -13.99
C PRO A 14 -6.55 -10.12 -14.15
N LEU A 15 -5.48 -9.46 -14.61
CA LEU A 15 -5.49 -8.03 -14.84
C LEU A 15 -6.40 -7.62 -16.01
N LYS A 16 -7.19 -6.57 -15.79
CA LYS A 16 -7.86 -5.78 -16.81
C LYS A 16 -7.04 -4.51 -17.04
N TYR A 17 -6.05 -4.59 -17.93
CA TYR A 17 -4.98 -3.58 -18.11
C TYR A 17 -5.41 -2.11 -17.95
N TYR A 18 -6.47 -1.66 -18.64
CA TYR A 18 -6.91 -0.27 -18.53
C TYR A 18 -7.43 0.10 -17.13
N ARG A 19 -8.27 -0.76 -16.55
CA ARG A 19 -8.89 -0.52 -15.23
C ARG A 19 -7.86 -0.62 -14.12
N ASP A 20 -6.99 -1.62 -14.18
CA ASP A 20 -6.01 -1.89 -13.13
C ASP A 20 -4.86 -0.89 -13.15
N HIS A 21 -4.50 -0.38 -14.34
CA HIS A 21 -3.60 0.76 -14.44
C HIS A 21 -4.17 2.02 -13.78
N LYS A 22 -5.49 2.29 -13.96
CA LYS A 22 -6.17 3.41 -13.30
C LYS A 22 -6.14 3.25 -11.78
N ILE A 23 -6.43 2.06 -11.27
CA ILE A 23 -6.34 1.74 -9.83
C ILE A 23 -4.91 1.96 -9.32
N SER A 24 -3.90 1.39 -9.99
CA SER A 24 -2.49 1.56 -9.63
C SER A 24 -2.07 3.04 -9.60
N LYS A 25 -2.60 3.87 -10.51
CA LYS A 25 -2.32 5.32 -10.50
C LYS A 25 -2.96 6.01 -9.29
N ARG A 26 -4.22 5.69 -8.97
CA ARG A 26 -4.89 6.23 -7.76
C ARG A 26 -4.17 5.81 -6.48
N LEU A 27 -3.78 4.54 -6.35
CA LEU A 27 -2.98 4.04 -5.23
C LEU A 27 -1.67 4.81 -5.08
N SER A 28 -0.98 5.09 -6.19
CA SER A 28 0.27 5.87 -6.15
C SER A 28 0.02 7.29 -5.64
N VAL A 29 -1.05 7.95 -6.09
CA VAL A 29 -1.42 9.29 -5.61
C VAL A 29 -1.71 9.28 -4.11
N SER A 30 -2.58 8.36 -3.65
CA SER A 30 -2.99 8.31 -2.25
C SER A 30 -1.88 7.87 -1.28
N LEU A 31 -0.96 7.00 -1.71
CA LEU A 31 0.04 6.42 -0.81
C LEU A 31 1.41 7.09 -0.87
N ARG A 32 1.73 7.81 -1.96
CA ARG A 32 3.06 8.42 -2.19
C ARG A 32 3.05 9.94 -2.30
N HIS A 33 1.92 10.50 -2.73
CA HIS A 33 1.77 11.92 -3.03
C HIS A 33 0.66 12.57 -2.20
N ASP A 34 0.30 11.98 -1.06
CA ASP A 34 -0.64 12.61 -0.15
C ASP A 34 -0.03 13.91 0.38
N LYS A 35 -0.63 15.04 -0.02
CA LYS A 35 -0.28 16.39 0.46
C LYS A 35 -1.14 16.81 1.65
N GLY A 36 -1.77 15.85 2.34
CA GLY A 36 -2.77 16.09 3.40
C GLY A 36 -4.22 16.03 2.90
N ASP A 37 -4.43 15.60 1.65
CA ASP A 37 -5.75 15.52 1.03
C ASP A 37 -6.51 14.25 1.44
N PHE A 38 -5.77 13.17 1.76
CA PHE A 38 -6.38 11.88 2.10
C PHE A 38 -6.45 11.65 3.62
N ASN A 39 -5.61 12.28 4.43
CA ASN A 39 -5.61 12.10 5.90
C ASN A 39 -5.66 10.61 6.31
N LEU A 40 -4.91 9.78 5.57
CA LEU A 40 -4.82 8.35 5.85
C LEU A 40 -4.08 8.13 7.18
N ASP A 41 -4.59 7.21 7.99
CA ASP A 41 -3.98 6.86 9.27
C ASP A 41 -2.80 5.91 9.02
N PHE A 42 -1.66 6.50 8.66
CA PHE A 42 -0.43 5.74 8.43
C PHE A 42 0.13 5.22 9.76
N ARG A 43 0.05 3.90 9.94
CA ARG A 43 0.61 3.17 11.08
C ARG A 43 2.14 3.09 11.03
N ARG A 44 2.76 2.49 12.07
CA ARG A 44 4.23 2.36 12.25
C ARG A 44 4.99 1.76 11.05
N ASN A 45 4.29 1.09 10.14
CA ASN A 45 4.86 0.52 8.90
C ASN A 45 4.58 1.35 7.65
N MET A 46 4.26 2.64 7.73
CA MET A 46 3.87 3.47 6.58
C MET A 46 2.79 2.80 5.72
N ALA A 47 1.84 2.16 6.39
CA ALA A 47 0.69 1.50 5.80
C ALA A 47 -0.57 2.02 6.49
N ALA A 48 -1.63 2.19 5.72
CA ALA A 48 -2.91 2.67 6.19
C ALA A 48 -3.99 1.58 6.01
N PRO A 49 -5.08 1.62 6.79
CA PRO A 49 -6.21 0.73 6.58
C PRO A 49 -6.72 0.75 5.14
N LEU A 50 -6.80 -0.42 4.51
CA LEU A 50 -7.32 -0.53 3.15
C LEU A 50 -8.79 -0.12 3.11
N SER A 51 -9.55 -0.44 4.15
CA SER A 51 -10.93 0.01 4.36
C SER A 51 -11.06 1.53 4.28
N GLN A 52 -10.19 2.27 4.97
CA GLN A 52 -10.14 3.73 4.94
C GLN A 52 -9.81 4.24 3.53
N LEU A 53 -8.80 3.65 2.87
CA LEU A 53 -8.42 4.03 1.51
C LEU A 53 -9.58 3.85 0.52
N LEU A 54 -10.30 2.72 0.59
CA LEU A 54 -11.43 2.41 -0.27
C LEU A 54 -12.62 3.36 -0.06
N ALA A 55 -12.77 3.92 1.14
CA ALA A 55 -13.80 4.90 1.46
C ALA A 55 -13.55 6.29 0.84
N HIS A 56 -12.33 6.60 0.41
CA HIS A 56 -12.03 7.91 -0.20
C HIS A 56 -12.66 8.07 -1.58
N ARG A 57 -13.09 9.30 -1.87
CA ARG A 57 -13.69 9.70 -3.15
C ARG A 57 -12.89 9.24 -4.37
N ILE A 58 -11.56 9.33 -4.31
CA ILE A 58 -10.68 8.93 -5.41
C ILE A 58 -10.80 7.44 -5.78
N MET A 59 -11.16 6.59 -4.81
CA MET A 59 -11.39 5.16 -4.95
C MET A 59 -12.86 4.86 -5.25
N THR A 60 -13.80 5.54 -4.58
CA THR A 60 -15.24 5.32 -4.83
C THR A 60 -15.67 5.77 -6.24
N GLU A 61 -15.05 6.80 -6.82
CA GLU A 61 -15.27 7.24 -8.21
C GLU A 61 -14.91 6.16 -9.25
N VAL A 62 -14.02 5.24 -8.91
CA VAL A 62 -13.67 4.10 -9.78
C VAL A 62 -14.34 2.80 -9.36
N GLN A 63 -15.12 2.83 -8.27
CA GLN A 63 -15.82 1.69 -7.68
C GLN A 63 -14.87 0.50 -7.49
N VAL A 64 -13.69 0.76 -6.93
CA VAL A 64 -12.67 -0.28 -6.75
C VAL A 64 -13.01 -1.18 -5.56
N SER A 65 -12.91 -2.49 -5.74
CA SER A 65 -13.08 -3.45 -4.64
C SER A 65 -11.74 -3.83 -4.00
N GLN A 66 -11.80 -4.42 -2.80
CA GLN A 66 -10.63 -4.98 -2.13
C GLN A 66 -9.90 -6.03 -3.00
N GLU A 67 -10.65 -6.93 -3.64
CA GLU A 67 -10.08 -7.96 -4.54
C GLU A 67 -9.33 -7.34 -5.73
N GLU A 68 -9.85 -6.23 -6.27
CA GLU A 68 -9.20 -5.52 -7.36
C GLU A 68 -7.88 -4.88 -6.91
N VAL A 69 -7.84 -4.33 -5.69
CA VAL A 69 -6.60 -3.83 -5.09
C VAL A 69 -5.60 -4.97 -4.89
N ILE A 70 -6.03 -6.10 -4.33
CA ILE A 70 -5.17 -7.28 -4.12
C ILE A 70 -4.56 -7.73 -5.46
N ALA A 71 -5.36 -7.83 -6.52
CA ALA A 71 -4.87 -8.19 -7.87
C ALA A 71 -3.85 -7.18 -8.41
N VAL A 72 -4.11 -5.87 -8.24
CA VAL A 72 -3.17 -4.80 -8.67
C VAL A 72 -1.85 -4.87 -7.90
N VAL A 73 -1.89 -5.16 -6.60
CA VAL A 73 -0.69 -5.32 -5.78
C VAL A 73 0.08 -6.57 -6.22
N TYR A 74 -0.60 -7.71 -6.37
CA TYR A 74 -0.01 -8.98 -6.78
C TYR A 74 0.71 -8.89 -8.13
N HIS A 75 0.05 -8.32 -9.14
CA HIS A 75 0.59 -8.19 -10.49
C HIS A 75 1.45 -6.93 -10.69
N SER A 76 1.78 -6.20 -9.62
CA SER A 76 2.62 -5.00 -9.73
C SER A 76 4.06 -5.39 -10.08
N GLU A 77 4.43 -5.28 -11.36
CA GLU A 77 5.79 -5.61 -11.85
C GLU A 77 6.92 -4.94 -11.04
N LYS A 78 6.68 -3.70 -10.59
CA LYS A 78 7.67 -2.92 -9.82
C LYS A 78 7.48 -3.03 -8.31
N GLN A 79 6.63 -3.96 -7.84
CA GLN A 79 6.26 -4.14 -6.43
C GLN A 79 6.00 -2.81 -5.72
N ARG A 80 5.19 -1.94 -6.34
CA ARG A 80 5.02 -0.55 -5.88
C ARG A 80 4.33 -0.46 -4.52
N PHE A 81 3.60 -1.50 -4.15
CA PHE A 81 2.70 -1.57 -3.03
C PHE A 81 2.91 -2.88 -2.28
N ARG A 82 2.55 -2.88 -1.00
CA ARG A 82 2.50 -4.08 -0.16
C ARG A 82 1.18 -4.12 0.61
N LEU A 83 0.75 -5.33 0.94
CA LEU A 83 -0.37 -5.59 1.83
C LEU A 83 0.15 -6.26 3.11
N LEU A 84 -0.41 -5.88 4.24
CA LEU A 84 -0.05 -6.38 5.57
C LEU A 84 -1.32 -6.61 6.37
N TRP A 85 -1.31 -7.63 7.21
CA TRP A 85 -2.31 -7.83 8.24
C TRP A 85 -1.84 -7.20 9.56
N GLU A 86 -2.68 -6.36 10.17
CA GLU A 86 -2.53 -5.91 11.56
C GLU A 86 -3.34 -6.80 12.48
N GLY A 87 -2.66 -7.58 13.33
CA GLY A 87 -3.29 -8.52 14.27
C GLY A 87 -3.28 -9.98 13.83
N GLY A 88 -2.75 -10.30 12.63
CA GLY A 88 -2.76 -11.64 12.04
C GLY A 88 -3.80 -11.77 10.91
N PRO A 89 -3.93 -12.94 10.26
CA PRO A 89 -4.78 -13.11 9.06
C PRO A 89 -6.25 -12.71 9.22
N ASP A 90 -6.79 -12.75 10.44
CA ASP A 90 -8.16 -12.31 10.76
C ASP A 90 -8.25 -10.85 11.21
N GLY A 91 -7.12 -10.12 11.14
CA GLY A 91 -6.98 -8.75 11.57
C GLY A 91 -7.36 -7.72 10.50
N GLU A 92 -6.90 -6.49 10.66
CA GLU A 92 -7.18 -5.43 9.68
C GLU A 92 -6.20 -5.50 8.50
N LEU A 93 -6.72 -5.40 7.28
CA LEU A 93 -5.90 -5.35 6.08
C LEU A 93 -5.38 -3.92 5.85
N LEU A 94 -4.07 -3.78 5.85
CA LEU A 94 -3.36 -2.54 5.59
C LEU A 94 -2.70 -2.55 4.21
N ILE A 95 -2.57 -1.37 3.62
CA ILE A 95 -1.85 -1.14 2.36
C ILE A 95 -0.82 -0.03 2.51
N GLY A 96 0.36 -0.21 1.93
CA GLY A 96 1.42 0.79 1.95
C GLY A 96 2.22 0.83 0.64
N ALA A 97 2.84 1.97 0.36
CA ALA A 97 3.79 2.08 -0.75
C ALA A 97 5.17 1.53 -0.32
N VAL A 98 5.82 0.76 -1.19
CA VAL A 98 7.16 0.19 -0.91
C VAL A 98 8.26 1.25 -1.02
N GLN A 99 8.12 2.22 -1.93
CA GLN A 99 9.09 3.29 -2.19
C GLN A 99 8.40 4.56 -2.68
N GLY A 100 9.09 5.71 -2.64
CA GLY A 100 8.70 6.91 -3.38
C GLY A 100 7.77 7.89 -2.66
N HIS A 101 7.77 7.93 -1.33
CA HIS A 101 7.14 9.02 -0.58
C HIS A 101 7.77 10.35 -1.02
N SER A 102 6.96 11.26 -1.54
CA SER A 102 7.42 12.58 -2.03
C SER A 102 7.37 13.67 -0.95
N VAL A 103 6.99 13.31 0.27
CA VAL A 103 7.02 14.18 1.44
C VAL A 103 8.40 14.02 2.08
N VAL A 104 9.08 15.15 2.35
CA VAL A 104 10.34 15.18 3.10
C VAL A 104 10.08 14.54 4.46
N VAL A 105 10.41 13.27 4.58
CA VAL A 105 10.55 12.62 5.87
C VAL A 105 11.79 13.25 6.48
N ASP A 106 11.63 13.89 7.63
CA ASP A 106 12.76 14.41 8.39
C ASP A 106 13.72 13.24 8.65
N ASN A 107 14.83 13.23 7.92
CA ASN A 107 15.72 12.08 7.82
C ASN A 107 16.68 12.01 9.02
N ALA A 108 16.38 12.73 10.11
CA ALA A 108 17.21 12.84 11.31
C ALA A 108 17.27 11.56 12.17
N SER A 109 16.62 10.45 11.78
CA SER A 109 16.63 9.21 12.59
C SER A 109 17.06 7.94 11.84
N VAL A 110 17.61 8.04 10.62
CA VAL A 110 18.09 6.87 9.87
C VAL A 110 19.58 7.00 9.51
N HIS A 111 20.43 7.24 10.50
CA HIS A 111 21.84 6.86 10.45
C HIS A 111 22.31 6.33 11.81
N SER A 112 21.86 5.12 12.14
CA SER A 112 22.61 4.24 13.04
C SER A 112 22.52 2.79 12.57
N ARG A 113 23.38 2.45 11.62
CA ARG A 113 24.03 1.14 11.51
C ARG A 113 25.51 1.46 11.35
N VAL A 114 26.29 1.43 12.43
CA VAL A 114 27.13 0.28 12.80
C VAL A 114 27.46 -0.62 11.61
N ASP A 115 28.68 -0.49 11.12
CA ASP A 115 29.56 -1.65 11.01
C ASP A 115 31.00 -1.21 11.30
N GLN A 116 31.59 -1.94 12.25
CA GLN A 116 33.01 -2.01 12.56
C GLN A 116 33.72 -2.89 11.52
N ASP A 117 35.05 -2.78 11.51
CA ASP A 117 36.02 -3.75 11.00
C ASP A 117 36.30 -3.79 9.49
N LYS A 118 37.32 -3.02 9.09
CA LYS A 118 38.61 -3.58 8.68
C LYS A 118 39.75 -2.58 8.84
#